data_AF-A0A382HJ89-F1
#
_entry.id   AF-A0A382HJ89-F1
#
_cell.length_a   1.000
_cell.length_b   1.000
_cell.length_c   1.000
_cell.angle_alpha   90.00
_cell.angle_beta   90.00
_cell.angle_gamma   90.00
#
_symmetry.space_group_name_H-M   'P 1'
#
loop_
_entity.id
_entity.type
_entity.pdbx_description
1 polymer ?
#
loop_
_entity_poly.entity_id
_entity_poly.type
_entity_poly.pdbx_seq_one_letter_code
_entity_poly.pdbx_strand_id
1 'polypeptide(L)'
;MKNNWSNNESKKYIRKYKNLGYSKDLALRVYTTRLLGRNSELVLHGGGNTSVKTSIKDIDGKKYDVLCVKGSGWDMGEIEPEGLPAVKLDPLLALKKKKYLSDE
;
A
#
# COMPACT_ATOMS: atom_id res chain seq x y z
N MET A 1 -5.46 16.94 16.96
CA MET A 1 -5.42 16.21 15.67
C MET A 1 -6.82 15.67 15.33
N LYS A 2 -7.29 15.85 14.09
CA LYS A 2 -8.65 15.45 13.64
C LYS A 2 -8.59 14.15 12.83
N ASN A 3 -9.58 13.27 12.98
CA ASN A 3 -9.75 12.10 12.12
C ASN A 3 -10.49 12.50 10.83
N ASN A 4 -9.85 12.29 9.68
CA ASN A 4 -10.39 12.63 8.35
C ASN A 4 -10.96 11.41 7.59
N TRP A 5 -11.10 10.26 8.23
CA TRP A 5 -11.76 9.10 7.65
C TRP A 5 -13.24 9.37 7.34
N SER A 6 -13.70 8.93 6.17
CA SER A 6 -15.09 8.99 5.73
C SER A 6 -15.52 7.67 5.09
N ASN A 7 -16.60 7.10 5.61
CA ASN A 7 -17.21 5.89 5.05
C ASN A 7 -17.75 6.10 3.63
N ASN A 8 -18.15 7.32 3.29
CA ASN A 8 -18.64 7.64 1.95
C ASN A 8 -17.48 7.77 0.95
N GLU A 9 -16.39 8.42 1.34
CA GLU A 9 -15.21 8.57 0.48
C GLU A 9 -14.50 7.22 0.26
N SER A 10 -14.33 6.41 1.32
CA SER A 10 -13.75 5.07 1.17
C SER A 10 -14.54 4.20 0.18
N LYS A 11 -15.88 4.26 0.18
CA LYS A 11 -16.72 3.58 -0.82
C LYS A 11 -16.48 4.10 -2.23
N LYS A 12 -16.25 5.40 -2.42
CA LYS A 12 -15.90 5.97 -3.75
C LYS A 12 -14.54 5.44 -4.24
N TYR A 13 -13.53 5.40 -3.38
CA TYR A 13 -12.21 4.82 -3.69
C TYR A 13 -12.33 3.34 -4.07
N ILE A 14 -13.06 2.54 -3.28
CA ILE A 14 -13.29 1.12 -3.59
C ILE A 14 -13.94 0.97 -4.98
N ARG A 15 -14.98 1.74 -5.30
CA ARG A 15 -15.65 1.68 -6.60
C ARG A 15 -14.72 2.08 -7.75
N LYS A 16 -14.01 3.21 -7.61
CA LYS A 16 -13.04 3.71 -8.61
C LYS A 16 -12.03 2.63 -8.97
N TYR A 17 -11.34 2.10 -7.96
CA TYR A 17 -10.22 1.18 -8.19
C TYR A 17 -10.68 -0.24 -8.55
N LYS A 18 -11.86 -0.67 -8.09
CA LYS A 18 -12.47 -1.92 -8.56
C LYS A 18 -12.71 -1.89 -10.08
N ASN A 19 -13.19 -0.77 -10.62
CA ASN A 19 -13.41 -0.62 -12.07
C ASN A 19 -12.11 -0.64 -12.88
N LEU A 20 -10.97 -0.38 -12.23
CA LEU A 20 -9.63 -0.46 -12.82
C LEU A 20 -8.95 -1.82 -12.56
N GLY A 21 -9.65 -2.79 -11.98
CA GLY A 21 -9.12 -4.14 -11.73
C GLY A 21 -8.38 -4.32 -10.40
N TYR A 22 -8.35 -3.31 -9.54
CA TYR A 22 -7.67 -3.39 -8.24
C TYR A 22 -8.58 -3.90 -7.12
N SER A 23 -7.95 -4.53 -6.12
CA SER A 23 -8.66 -5.09 -4.96
C SER A 23 -9.19 -4.00 -4.01
N LYS A 24 -10.18 -4.37 -3.18
CA LYS A 24 -10.69 -3.51 -2.10
C LYS A 24 -9.57 -3.08 -1.14
N ASP A 25 -8.66 -3.99 -0.81
CA ASP A 25 -7.56 -3.75 0.12
C ASP A 25 -6.61 -2.68 -0.41
N LEU A 26 -6.25 -2.78 -1.69
CA LEU A 26 -5.37 -1.80 -2.34
C LEU A 26 -6.07 -0.43 -2.46
N ALA A 27 -7.35 -0.42 -2.82
CA ALA A 27 -8.16 0.80 -2.88
C ALA A 27 -8.23 1.53 -1.53
N LEU A 28 -8.45 0.78 -0.44
CA LEU A 28 -8.47 1.33 0.91
C LEU A 28 -7.08 1.77 1.38
N ARG A 29 -6.02 1.07 0.97
CA ARG A 29 -4.65 1.47 1.26
C ARG A 29 -4.29 2.78 0.56
N VAL A 30 -4.66 2.96 -0.70
CA VAL A 30 -4.51 4.24 -1.41
C VAL A 30 -5.26 5.35 -0.66
N TYR A 31 -6.54 5.11 -0.31
CA TYR A 31 -7.35 6.09 0.43
C TYR A 31 -6.69 6.53 1.74
N THR A 32 -6.29 5.58 2.58
CA THR A 32 -5.67 5.87 3.89
C THR A 32 -4.30 6.51 3.75
N THR A 33 -3.51 6.12 2.75
CA THR A 33 -2.21 6.73 2.47
C THR A 33 -2.37 8.20 2.11
N ARG A 34 -3.39 8.53 1.29
CA ARG A 34 -3.72 9.93 0.96
C ARG A 34 -4.23 10.73 2.15
N LEU A 35 -4.99 10.13 3.06
CA LEU A 35 -5.40 10.81 4.29
C LEU A 35 -4.19 11.24 5.13
N LEU A 36 -3.16 10.39 5.21
CA LEU A 36 -1.91 10.69 5.91
C LEU A 36 -1.08 11.73 5.13
N GLY A 37 -0.85 11.50 3.84
CA GLY A 37 0.00 12.36 3.02
C GLY A 37 -0.53 13.78 2.77
N ARG A 38 -1.85 13.99 2.89
CA ARG A 38 -2.46 15.33 2.81
C ARG A 38 -2.38 16.13 4.11
N ASN A 39 -1.87 15.54 5.19
CA ASN A 39 -1.65 16.23 6.44
C ASN A 39 -0.15 16.48 6.64
N SER A 40 0.28 17.73 6.42
CA SER A 40 1.68 18.15 6.58
C SER A 40 2.19 18.08 8.02
N GLU A 41 1.31 18.01 9.01
CA GLU A 41 1.68 17.75 10.41
C GLU A 41 2.08 16.28 10.64
N LEU A 42 1.69 15.36 9.74
CA LEU A 42 1.98 13.92 9.85
C LEU A 42 3.12 13.48 8.93
N VAL A 43 3.15 13.98 7.70
CA VAL A 43 4.10 13.53 6.67
C VAL A 43 4.59 14.75 5.90
N LEU A 44 5.91 14.95 5.90
CA LEU A 44 6.58 15.91 5.03
C LEU A 44 6.72 15.34 3.61
N HIS A 45 6.87 16.22 2.60
CA HIS A 45 7.02 15.80 1.20
C HIS A 45 8.09 14.71 1.02
N GLY A 46 7.72 13.64 0.30
CA GLY A 46 8.58 12.47 0.06
C GLY A 46 8.69 11.47 1.23
N GLY A 47 8.28 11.86 2.44
CA GLY A 47 8.35 11.03 3.65
C GLY A 47 7.24 9.97 3.77
N GLY A 48 7.28 9.25 4.89
CA GLY A 48 6.24 8.30 5.31
C GLY A 48 6.21 6.99 4.53
N ASN A 49 5.60 5.98 5.14
CA ASN A 49 5.47 4.65 4.55
C ASN A 49 4.13 4.02 4.94
N THR A 50 3.52 3.27 4.03
CA THR A 50 2.29 2.50 4.29
C THR A 50 2.36 1.14 3.59
N SER A 51 1.65 0.17 4.14
CA SER A 51 1.56 -1.15 3.51
C SER A 51 0.25 -1.87 3.80
N VAL A 52 -0.10 -2.83 2.93
CA VAL A 52 -1.23 -3.74 3.13
C VAL A 52 -0.82 -5.16 2.74
N LYS A 53 -1.21 -6.13 3.57
CA LYS A 53 -1.08 -7.56 3.23
C LYS A 53 -2.35 -7.99 2.52
N THR A 54 -2.22 -8.67 1.38
CA THR A 54 -3.35 -9.15 0.58
C THR A 54 -2.90 -10.33 -0.29
N SER A 55 -3.81 -10.90 -1.08
CA SER A 55 -3.50 -11.96 -2.05
C SER A 55 -3.67 -11.43 -3.48
N ILE A 56 -2.67 -11.61 -4.33
CA ILE A 56 -2.69 -11.19 -5.74
C ILE A 56 -2.47 -12.41 -6.65
N LYS A 57 -3.20 -12.47 -7.77
CA LYS A 57 -2.93 -13.42 -8.85
C LYS A 57 -1.80 -12.85 -9.71
N ASP A 58 -0.68 -13.57 -9.77
CA ASP A 58 0.51 -13.18 -10.55
C ASP A 58 0.38 -13.64 -12.01
N ILE A 59 1.34 -13.27 -12.87
CA ILE A 59 1.35 -13.58 -14.31
C ILE A 59 1.40 -15.09 -14.60
N ASP A 60 1.88 -15.88 -13.66
CA ASP A 60 1.90 -17.34 -13.73
C ASP A 60 0.54 -17.99 -13.39
N GLY A 61 -0.48 -17.17 -13.12
CA GLY A 61 -1.83 -17.59 -12.78
C GLY A 61 -2.03 -18.03 -11.33
N LYS A 62 -0.97 -18.08 -10.51
CA LYS A 62 -1.04 -18.48 -9.11
C LYS A 62 -1.36 -17.29 -8.22
N LYS A 63 -1.97 -17.57 -7.07
CA LYS A 63 -2.17 -16.57 -6.02
C LYS A 63 -1.00 -16.60 -5.07
N TYR A 64 -0.51 -15.42 -4.71
CA TYR A 64 0.53 -15.24 -3.70
C TYR A 64 0.04 -14.30 -2.61
N ASP A 65 0.39 -14.61 -1.37
CA ASP A 65 0.34 -13.64 -0.29
C ASP A 65 1.45 -12.62 -0.49
N VAL A 66 1.07 -11.35 -0.51
CA VAL A 66 1.96 -10.25 -0.81
C VAL A 66 1.83 -9.13 0.23
N LEU A 67 2.93 -8.40 0.40
CA LEU A 67 2.94 -7.10 1.04
C LEU A 67 3.00 -6.03 -0.06
N CYS A 68 1.93 -5.26 -0.22
CA CYS A 68 1.96 -4.05 -1.05
C CYS A 68 2.49 -2.91 -0.19
N VAL A 69 3.65 -2.34 -0.53
CA VAL A 69 4.33 -1.28 0.25
C VAL A 69 4.54 -0.06 -0.63
N LYS A 70 4.44 1.15 -0.06
CA LYS A 70 4.71 2.39 -0.79
C LYS A 70 6.10 2.34 -1.42
N GLY A 71 6.16 2.50 -2.73
CA GLY A 71 7.40 2.61 -3.49
C GLY A 71 8.12 3.93 -3.21
N SER A 72 9.44 3.92 -3.38
CA SER A 72 10.25 5.12 -3.30
C SER A 72 9.82 6.17 -4.33
N GLY A 73 9.95 7.45 -4.00
CA GLY A 73 9.61 8.57 -4.90
C GLY A 73 8.13 8.92 -5.03
N TRP A 74 7.21 8.10 -4.51
CA TRP A 74 5.78 8.42 -4.53
C TRP A 74 5.40 9.39 -3.41
N ASP A 75 4.65 10.45 -3.76
CA ASP A 75 4.00 11.32 -2.79
C ASP A 75 2.76 10.62 -2.21
N MET A 76 2.68 10.50 -0.88
CA MET A 76 1.57 9.83 -0.21
C MET A 76 0.21 10.53 -0.43
N GLY A 77 0.20 11.86 -0.61
CA GLY A 77 -1.00 12.67 -0.84
C GLY A 77 -1.66 12.44 -2.20
N GLU A 78 -0.89 11.91 -3.15
CA GLU A 78 -1.30 11.67 -4.54
C GLU A 78 -1.12 10.23 -5.01
N ILE A 79 -0.58 9.33 -4.18
CA ILE A 79 -0.30 7.93 -4.53
C ILE A 79 -1.47 7.24 -5.23
N GLU A 80 -1.17 6.46 -6.26
CA GLU A 80 -2.11 5.59 -6.98
C GLU A 80 -1.73 4.11 -6.71
N PRO A 81 -2.54 3.11 -7.08
CA PRO A 81 -2.24 1.69 -6.83
C PRO A 81 -0.84 1.23 -7.27
N GLU A 82 -0.34 1.79 -8.36
CA GLU A 82 1.00 1.54 -8.93
C GLU A 82 2.12 2.00 -7.98
N GLY A 83 1.84 2.95 -7.10
CA GLY A 83 2.75 3.38 -6.04
C GLY A 83 2.84 2.41 -4.86
N LEU A 84 2.10 1.30 -4.88
CA LEU A 84 2.11 0.24 -3.86
C LEU A 84 2.57 -1.11 -4.45
N PRO A 85 3.82 -1.21 -4.95
CA PRO A 85 4.34 -2.46 -5.49
C PRO A 85 4.18 -3.63 -4.50
N ALA A 86 3.82 -4.79 -5.05
CA ALA A 86 3.63 -6.01 -4.30
C ALA A 86 4.92 -6.83 -4.23
N VAL A 87 5.32 -7.23 -3.02
CA VAL A 87 6.42 -8.18 -2.79
C VAL A 87 5.88 -9.46 -2.14
N LYS A 88 6.36 -10.63 -2.58
CA LYS A 88 5.91 -11.93 -2.05
C LYS A 88 6.27 -12.05 -0.57
N LEU A 89 5.30 -12.47 0.25
CA LEU A 89 5.45 -12.49 1.70
C LEU A 89 6.33 -13.64 2.18
N ASP A 90 6.25 -14.81 1.54
CA ASP A 90 7.01 -16.00 1.95
C ASP A 90 8.53 -15.77 1.96
N PRO A 91 9.16 -15.19 0.92
CA PRO A 91 10.57 -14.84 0.97
C PRO A 91 10.91 -13.89 2.13
N LEU A 92 10.08 -12.87 2.38
CA LEU A 92 10.30 -11.92 3.47
C LEU A 92 10.25 -12.58 4.84
N LEU A 93 9.30 -13.50 5.06
CA LEU A 93 9.19 -14.25 6.31
C LEU A 93 10.36 -15.21 6.50
N ALA A 94 10.91 -15.79 5.42
CA ALA A 94 12.10 -16.62 5.49
C ALA A 94 13.33 -15.83 5.98
N LEU A 95 13.44 -14.54 5.64
CA LEU A 95 14.54 -13.67 6.10
C LEU A 95 14.55 -13.49 7.63
N LYS A 96 13.42 -13.62 8.32
CA LYS A 96 13.35 -13.57 9.80
C LYS A 96 14.25 -14.60 10.48
N LYS A 97 14.60 -15.69 9.79
CA LYS A 97 15.48 -16.75 10.32
C LYS A 97 16.97 -16.41 10.23
N LYS A 98 17.35 -15.35 9.51
CA LYS A 98 18.74 -14.93 9.38
C LYS A 98 19.19 -14.24 10.67
N LYS A 99 20.42 -14.55 11.11
CA LYS A 99 21.04 -13.88 12.27
C LYS A 99 21.51 -12.45 11.95
N TYR A 100 21.79 -12.18 10.68
CA TYR A 100 22.27 -10.91 10.16
C TYR A 100 21.66 -10.68 8.77
N LEU A 101 21.28 -9.44 8.50
CA LEU A 101 20.86 -8.94 7.20
C LEU A 101 21.72 -7.70 6.91
N SER A 102 22.39 -7.71 5.76
CA SER A 102 23.11 -6.55 5.25
C SER A 102 22.13 -5.57 4.62
N ASP A 103 22.48 -4.29 4.61
CA ASP A 103 21.79 -3.26 3.83
C ASP A 103 22.24 -3.22 2.36
N GLU A 104 23.28 -4.02 2.02
CA GLU A 104 23.79 -4.33 0.68
C GLU A 104 23.25 -5.69 0.19
#